data_AF-A0A0K8QDL1-F1
#
_entry.id   AF-A0A0K8QDL1-F1
#
_cell.length_a   1.000
_cell.length_b   1.000
_cell.length_c   1.000
_cell.angle_alpha   90.00
_cell.angle_beta   90.00
_cell.angle_gamma   90.00
#
_symmetry.space_group_name_H-M   'P 1'
#
loop_
_entity.id
_entity.type
_entity.pdbx_description
1 polymer ?
#
loop_
_entity_poly.entity_id
_entity_poly.type
_entity_poly.pdbx_seq_one_letter_code
_entity_poly.pdbx_strand_id
1 'polypeptide(L)'
;MTRTVLDSAPIPALPNLAGRSREFGFAVDQGVDGTYMYLMDVRNAPEFDPSVHSSGTNQTFMPNGMMVARVIFGTPAFISPDAARSWMATEQYKQLKALLLSLKYA
;
A
#
# COMPACT_ATOMS: atom_id res chain seq x y z
N MET A 1 16.28 5.79 -2.78
CA MET A 1 14.81 5.88 -2.84
C MET A 1 14.32 6.35 -1.48
N THR A 2 13.36 7.27 -1.45
CA THR A 2 12.77 7.80 -0.21
C THR A 2 11.28 7.49 -0.19
N ARG A 3 10.79 6.78 0.84
CA ARG A 3 9.36 6.45 0.99
C ARG A 3 8.65 7.49 1.84
N THR A 4 7.46 7.88 1.40
CA THR A 4 6.49 8.66 2.19
C THR A 4 5.19 7.88 2.26
N VAL A 5 4.78 7.48 3.46
CA VAL A 5 3.47 6.88 3.71
C VAL A 5 2.44 8.00 3.81
N LEU A 6 1.42 7.96 2.96
CA LEU A 6 0.34 8.95 2.89
C LEU A 6 -0.87 8.53 3.71
N ASP A 7 -1.13 7.23 3.79
CA ASP A 7 -2.19 6.62 4.61
C ASP A 7 -1.83 5.16 4.90
N SER A 8 -2.21 4.66 6.07
CA SER A 8 -2.14 3.25 6.39
C SER A 8 -3.21 2.88 7.41
N ALA A 9 -3.61 1.60 7.40
CA ALA A 9 -4.57 1.07 8.36
C ALA A 9 -4.42 -0.44 8.50
N PRO A 10 -4.56 -1.00 9.72
CA PRO A 10 -4.51 -2.44 9.94
C PRO A 10 -5.70 -3.17 9.31
N ILE A 11 -5.46 -4.41 8.90
CA ILE A 11 -6.50 -5.35 8.42
C ILE A 11 -6.50 -6.58 9.34
N PRO A 12 -7.18 -6.53 10.50
CA PRO A 12 -7.15 -7.61 11.49
C PRO A 12 -7.76 -8.92 10.99
N ALA A 13 -8.61 -8.85 9.96
CA ALA A 13 -9.29 -10.01 9.37
C ALA A 13 -8.38 -10.85 8.46
N LEU A 14 -7.12 -10.45 8.26
CA LEU A 14 -6.12 -11.24 7.54
C LEU A 14 -5.17 -11.96 8.53
N PRO A 15 -4.69 -13.16 8.18
CA PRO A 15 -3.84 -13.95 9.05
C PRO A 15 -2.54 -13.23 9.37
N ASN A 16 -2.24 -13.15 10.67
CA ASN A 16 -0.96 -12.71 11.16
C ASN A 16 0.06 -13.86 11.14
N LEU A 17 0.52 -14.24 9.94
CA LEU A 17 1.56 -15.25 9.81
C LEU A 17 2.90 -14.64 10.26
N ALA A 18 3.63 -15.39 11.09
CA ALA A 18 4.93 -15.02 11.65
C ALA A 18 4.93 -13.71 12.48
N GLY A 19 3.79 -13.32 13.07
CA GLY A 19 3.70 -12.16 13.96
C GLY A 19 3.72 -10.80 13.25
N ARG A 20 3.63 -10.77 11.92
CA ARG A 20 3.49 -9.54 11.12
C ARG A 20 2.03 -9.17 10.87
N SER A 21 1.57 -8.05 11.42
CA SER A 21 0.26 -7.48 11.05
C SER A 21 0.19 -7.17 9.55
N ARG A 22 -1.02 -7.30 8.98
CA ARG A 22 -1.31 -6.88 7.61
C ARG A 22 -1.91 -5.49 7.63
N GLU A 23 -1.46 -4.65 6.71
CA GLU A 23 -1.93 -3.29 6.59
C GLU A 23 -2.30 -2.99 5.15
N PHE A 24 -3.37 -2.24 5.00
CA PHE A 24 -3.54 -1.36 3.86
C PHE A 24 -2.51 -0.24 3.96
N GLY A 25 -1.90 0.14 2.84
CA GLY A 25 -1.17 1.40 2.78
C GLY A 25 -1.26 2.06 1.42
N PHE A 26 -1.21 3.39 1.45
CA PHE A 26 -1.01 4.26 0.31
C PHE A 26 0.28 5.04 0.54
N ALA A 27 1.28 4.85 -0.31
CA ALA A 27 2.59 5.48 -0.18
C ALA A 27 3.16 5.90 -1.52
N VAL A 28 4.21 6.71 -1.47
CA VAL A 28 5.00 7.12 -2.61
C VAL A 28 6.47 6.89 -2.35
N ASP A 29 7.12 6.24 -3.30
CA ASP A 29 8.56 6.07 -3.35
C ASP A 29 9.14 7.07 -4.36
N GLN A 30 10.06 7.92 -3.91
CA GLN A 30 10.79 8.84 -4.77
C GLN A 30 12.13 8.23 -5.18
N GLY A 31 12.32 8.03 -6.48
CA GLY A 31 13.56 7.60 -7.10
C GLY A 31 14.66 8.67 -7.00
N VAL A 32 15.92 8.26 -7.19
CA VAL A 32 17.07 9.19 -7.21
C VAL A 32 17.01 10.16 -8.39
N ASP A 33 16.29 9.79 -9.44
CA ASP A 33 15.98 10.57 -10.64
C ASP A 33 14.81 11.55 -10.44
N GLY A 34 14.20 11.56 -9.23
CA GLY A 34 13.03 12.38 -8.91
C GLY A 34 11.70 11.77 -9.31
N THR A 35 11.67 10.57 -9.90
CA THR A 35 10.44 9.89 -10.31
C THR A 35 9.63 9.45 -9.09
N TYR A 36 8.31 9.66 -9.13
CA TYR A 36 7.38 9.19 -8.10
C TYR A 36 6.72 7.88 -8.50
N MET A 37 6.85 6.86 -7.64
CA MET A 37 6.18 5.57 -7.77
C MET A 37 5.16 5.41 -6.65
N TYR A 38 3.88 5.36 -7.01
CA TYR A 38 2.79 5.23 -6.04
C TYR A 38 2.38 3.78 -5.87
N LEU A 39 2.12 3.41 -4.63
CA LEU A 39 1.60 2.10 -4.24
C LEU A 39 0.36 2.30 -3.38
N MET A 40 -0.70 1.55 -3.67
CA MET A 40 -1.91 1.44 -2.86
C MET A 40 -2.29 -0.04 -2.80
N ASP A 41 -1.92 -0.70 -1.71
CA ASP A 41 -2.01 -2.16 -1.62
C ASP A 41 -2.03 -2.68 -0.18
N VAL A 42 -2.07 -4.01 -0.05
CA VAL A 42 -2.02 -4.72 1.24
C VAL A 42 -0.71 -5.46 1.38
N ARG A 43 0.00 -5.20 2.48
CA ARG A 43 1.35 -5.72 2.77
C ARG A 43 1.54 -6.01 4.25
N ASN A 44 2.73 -6.51 4.59
CA ASN A 44 3.15 -6.56 5.99
C ASN A 44 3.45 -5.14 6.48
N ALA A 45 3.06 -4.78 7.71
CA ALA A 45 3.32 -3.46 8.28
C ALA A 45 4.79 -2.98 8.15
N PRO A 46 5.82 -3.83 8.38
CA PRO A 46 7.21 -3.41 8.21
C PRO A 46 7.61 -3.02 6.78
N GLU A 47 6.83 -3.41 5.77
CA GLU A 47 7.09 -3.02 4.37
C GLU A 47 6.65 -1.58 4.08
N PHE A 48 5.91 -0.93 4.97
CA PHE A 48 5.63 0.51 4.89
C PHE A 48 6.67 1.36 5.65
N ASP A 49 7.60 0.74 6.37
CA ASP A 49 8.64 1.44 7.12
C ASP A 49 9.56 2.24 6.16
N PRO A 50 9.67 3.57 6.31
CA PRO A 50 10.54 4.40 5.48
C PRO A 50 12.03 4.05 5.56
N SER A 51 12.46 3.36 6.63
CA SER A 51 13.85 2.89 6.80
C SER A 51 14.15 1.64 5.97
N VAL A 52 13.13 0.95 5.45
CA VAL A 52 13.30 -0.22 4.59
C VAL A 52 13.52 0.24 3.15
N HIS A 53 14.75 0.13 2.67
CA HIS A 53 15.15 0.54 1.31
C HIS A 53 14.64 -0.37 0.18
N SER A 54 13.86 -1.40 0.51
CA SER A 54 13.20 -2.25 -0.47
C SER A 54 11.78 -1.76 -0.74
N SER A 55 11.33 -1.88 -1.99
CA SER A 55 9.92 -1.77 -2.35
C SER A 55 9.07 -2.90 -1.76
N GLY A 56 9.65 -3.87 -1.06
CA GLY A 56 8.93 -5.08 -0.61
C GLY A 56 8.52 -5.95 -1.79
N THR A 57 7.69 -6.96 -1.53
CA THR A 57 7.20 -7.87 -2.57
C THR A 57 5.76 -7.60 -2.98
N ASN A 58 5.05 -6.72 -2.28
CA ASN A 58 3.59 -6.53 -2.37
C ASN A 58 2.79 -7.85 -2.29
N GLN A 59 3.42 -8.88 -1.70
CA GLN A 59 2.91 -10.23 -1.58
C GLN A 59 2.71 -10.53 -0.11
N THR A 60 1.49 -10.97 0.20
CA THR A 60 1.12 -11.38 1.53
C THR A 60 0.98 -12.89 1.56
N PHE A 61 1.79 -13.57 2.38
CA PHE A 61 1.60 -15.00 2.63
C PHE A 61 0.29 -15.25 3.38
N MET A 62 -0.45 -16.23 2.91
CA MET A 62 -1.73 -16.74 3.41
C MET A 62 -1.58 -18.25 3.69
N PRO A 63 -2.42 -18.86 4.54
CA PRO A 63 -2.34 -20.30 4.81
C PRO A 63 -2.43 -21.19 3.56
N ASN A 64 -3.09 -20.74 2.50
CA ASN A 64 -3.26 -21.46 1.24
C ASN A 64 -2.38 -20.94 0.09
N GLY A 65 -1.40 -20.06 0.36
CA GLY A 65 -0.51 -19.53 -0.67
C GLY A 65 -0.22 -18.05 -0.49
N MET A 66 -0.39 -17.28 -1.55
CA MET A 66 0.04 -15.89 -1.61
C MET A 66 -1.06 -15.01 -2.18
N MET A 67 -1.31 -13.89 -1.51
CA MET A 67 -2.24 -12.86 -1.95
C MET A 67 -1.48 -11.64 -2.45
N VAL A 68 -1.94 -11.10 -3.58
CA VAL A 68 -1.58 -9.75 -4.05
C VAL A 68 -2.86 -8.96 -4.20
N ALA A 69 -3.04 -7.93 -3.37
CA ALA A 69 -4.17 -7.02 -3.44
C ALA A 69 -3.64 -5.59 -3.59
N ARG A 70 -3.77 -5.03 -4.80
CA ARG A 70 -3.23 -3.72 -5.16
C ARG A 70 -4.10 -2.97 -6.15
N VAL A 71 -4.08 -1.65 -6.08
CA VAL A 71 -4.59 -0.76 -7.13
C VAL A 71 -3.52 -0.61 -8.21
N ILE A 72 -3.94 -0.70 -9.46
CA ILE A 72 -3.08 -0.41 -10.61
C ILE A 72 -3.32 1.03 -11.04
N PHE A 73 -2.29 1.85 -10.98
CA PHE A 73 -2.33 3.22 -11.49
C PHE A 73 -1.81 3.27 -12.94
N GLY A 74 -2.27 4.28 -13.69
CA GLY A 74 -1.64 4.67 -14.96
C GLY A 74 -0.26 5.30 -14.76
N THR A 75 0.42 5.65 -15.86
CA THR A 75 1.75 6.25 -15.82
C THR A 75 1.75 7.65 -16.46
N PRO A 76 2.08 8.71 -15.71
CA PRO A 76 2.29 8.74 -14.25
C PRO A 76 0.96 8.64 -13.49
N ALA A 77 1.00 8.12 -12.25
CA ALA A 77 -0.18 8.05 -11.39
C ALA A 77 -0.59 9.44 -10.89
N PHE A 78 0.38 10.14 -10.29
CA PHE A 78 0.25 11.53 -9.83
C PHE A 78 1.55 12.26 -10.10
N ILE A 79 1.45 13.56 -10.36
CA ILE A 79 2.61 14.42 -10.64
C ILE A 79 3.40 14.82 -9.37
N SER A 80 2.77 14.74 -8.19
CA SER A 80 3.38 15.09 -6.91
C SER A 80 2.64 14.44 -5.72
N PRO A 81 3.28 14.31 -4.54
CA PRO A 81 2.62 13.82 -3.34
C PRO A 81 1.41 14.66 -2.92
N ASP A 82 1.38 15.95 -3.24
CA ASP A 82 0.24 16.82 -2.96
C ASP A 82 -0.95 16.55 -3.89
N ALA A 83 -0.68 16.19 -5.16
CA ALA A 83 -1.72 15.73 -6.07
C ALA A 83 -2.34 14.41 -5.58
N ALA A 84 -1.50 13.48 -5.08
CA ALA A 84 -1.98 12.26 -4.44
C ALA A 84 -2.82 12.55 -3.18
N ARG A 85 -2.38 13.47 -2.30
CA ARG A 85 -3.17 13.92 -1.14
C ARG A 85 -4.52 14.53 -1.54
N SER A 86 -4.55 15.29 -2.63
CA SER A 86 -5.81 15.84 -3.15
C SER A 86 -6.75 14.75 -3.65
N TRP A 87 -6.21 13.73 -4.32
CA TRP A 87 -6.99 12.56 -4.77
C TRP A 87 -7.56 11.76 -3.59
N MET A 88 -6.86 11.70 -2.45
CA MET A 88 -7.37 11.03 -1.24
C MET A 88 -8.70 11.60 -0.72
N ALA A 89 -9.04 12.85 -1.05
CA ALA A 89 -10.30 13.47 -0.68
C ALA A 89 -11.50 12.96 -1.52
N THR A 90 -11.25 12.27 -2.63
CA THR A 90 -12.29 11.83 -3.57
C THR A 90 -13.03 10.59 -3.10
N GLU A 91 -14.25 10.38 -3.63
CA GLU A 91 -15.00 9.14 -3.39
C GLU A 91 -14.29 7.91 -3.96
N GLN A 92 -13.57 8.06 -5.08
CA GLN A 92 -12.79 6.97 -5.67
C GLN A 92 -11.76 6.43 -4.68
N TYR A 93 -11.01 7.32 -4.01
CA TYR A 93 -10.05 6.90 -2.99
C TYR A 93 -10.73 6.15 -1.85
N LYS A 94 -11.82 6.72 -1.30
CA LYS A 94 -12.55 6.13 -0.17
C LYS A 94 -13.06 4.73 -0.52
N GLN A 95 -13.60 4.54 -1.72
CA GLN A 95 -14.10 3.25 -2.21
C GLN A 95 -12.97 2.22 -2.36
N LEU A 96 -11.84 2.60 -2.94
CA LEU A 96 -10.68 1.70 -3.08
C LEU A 96 -10.06 1.34 -1.73
N LYS A 97 -9.96 2.30 -0.81
CA LYS A 97 -9.51 2.06 0.57
C LYS A 97 -10.46 1.10 1.28
N ALA A 98 -11.77 1.33 1.20
CA ALA A 98 -12.78 0.45 1.79
C ALA A 98 -12.73 -0.96 1.21
N LEU A 99 -12.53 -1.11 -0.11
CA LEU A 99 -12.37 -2.41 -0.76
C LEU A 99 -11.17 -3.19 -0.20
N LEU A 100 -9.99 -2.56 -0.10
CA LEU A 100 -8.80 -3.22 0.43
C LEU A 100 -8.93 -3.55 1.94
N LEU A 101 -9.56 -2.66 2.72
CA LEU A 101 -9.85 -2.91 4.13
C LEU A 101 -10.90 -4.00 4.36
N SER A 102 -11.75 -4.27 3.37
CA SER A 102 -12.79 -5.32 3.47
C SER A 102 -12.25 -6.75 3.32
N LEU A 103 -10.97 -6.90 2.97
CA LEU A 103 -10.34 -8.20 2.80
C LEU A 103 -10.39 -9.00 4.10
N LYS A 104 -10.87 -10.23 3.97
CA LYS A 104 -10.95 -11.22 5.04
C LYS A 104 -10.48 -12.56 4.50
N TYR A 105 -9.83 -13.35 5.35
CA TYR A 105 -9.55 -14.74 5.04
C TYR A 105 -10.59 -15.62 5.74
N ALA A 106 -11.24 -16.50 4.98
CA ALA A 106 -12.29 -17.41 5.44
C ALA A 106 -11.91 -18.85 5.13
#